data_AF-A0A651HLA7-F1
#
_entry.id   AF-A0A651HLA7-F1
#
_cell.length_a   1.000
_cell.length_b   1.000
_cell.length_c   1.000
_cell.angle_alpha   90.00
_cell.angle_beta   90.00
_cell.angle_gamma   90.00
#
_symmetry.space_group_name_H-M   'P 1'
#
loop_
_entity.id
_entity.type
_entity.pdbx_description
1 polymer ?
#
loop_
_entity_poly.entity_id
_entity_poly.type
_entity_poly.pdbx_seq_one_letter_code
_entity_poly.pdbx_strand_id
1 'polypeptide(L)'
;MKLVPPIFLALILAALIVTPGWAQGVEGSNAEAIAQEVQTSDASAFDAAVTSHQSELDRTREELSELLAHDAVREFASERGMDMERVEEVASTLSDQEVQGMAGHVSEAVAAAQNRTTLTISATTLIIVLLILILVT
;
A
#
# COMPACT_ATOMS: atom_id res chain seq x y z
N MET A 1 -11.51 14.03 62.73
CA MET A 1 -11.96 12.77 63.37
C MET A 1 -11.22 11.63 62.68
N LYS A 2 -10.30 10.95 63.40
CA LYS A 2 -10.37 9.52 63.82
C LYS A 2 -10.27 8.57 62.61
N LEU A 3 -9.39 7.57 62.48
CA LEU A 3 -8.65 6.72 63.43
C LEU A 3 -7.65 5.85 62.58
N VAL A 4 -6.31 5.88 62.76
CA VAL A 4 -5.40 4.86 63.38
C VAL A 4 -5.34 3.48 62.63
N PRO A 5 -4.22 2.73 62.52
CA PRO A 5 -2.81 3.01 62.15
C PRO A 5 -2.21 1.92 61.19
N PRO A 6 -0.92 2.01 60.79
CA PRO A 6 -0.21 0.96 60.04
C PRO A 6 0.41 -0.08 60.99
N ILE A 7 -0.10 -1.31 60.97
CA ILE A 7 0.46 -2.49 61.66
C ILE A 7 0.67 -3.56 60.58
N PHE A 8 1.88 -3.65 60.03
CA PHE A 8 2.77 -4.81 60.24
C PHE A 8 2.11 -6.13 59.80
N LEU A 9 2.27 -6.58 58.54
CA LEU A 9 3.46 -7.28 58.03
C LEU A 9 3.79 -8.65 58.67
N ALA A 10 2.87 -9.33 59.35
CA ALA A 10 3.14 -10.73 59.69
C ALA A 10 1.84 -11.52 59.80
N LEU A 11 1.92 -12.81 59.45
CA LEU A 11 0.93 -13.85 59.71
C LEU A 11 -0.32 -13.73 58.80
N ILE A 12 -0.71 -14.62 57.89
CA ILE A 12 -0.57 -16.09 57.76
C ILE A 12 -1.05 -16.37 56.31
N LEU A 13 -0.26 -16.86 55.35
CA LEU A 13 0.28 -18.21 55.26
C LEU A 13 -0.76 -19.32 55.55
N ALA A 14 -1.99 -19.25 55.02
CA ALA A 14 -2.95 -20.36 55.07
C ALA A 14 -4.13 -20.20 54.10
N ALA A 15 -3.91 -20.41 52.80
CA ALA A 15 -4.95 -20.95 51.90
C ALA A 15 -4.34 -21.63 50.66
N LEU A 16 -3.11 -22.14 50.79
CA LEU A 16 -2.50 -23.06 49.85
C LEU A 16 -3.02 -24.47 50.18
N ILE A 17 -4.29 -24.76 49.86
CA ILE A 17 -4.87 -26.10 49.96
C ILE A 17 -5.53 -26.44 48.63
N VAL A 18 -4.74 -27.12 47.78
CA VAL A 18 -5.09 -28.34 47.04
C VAL A 18 -6.58 -28.54 46.68
N THR A 19 -6.88 -28.41 45.39
CA THR A 19 -7.89 -29.24 44.71
C THR A 19 -7.31 -29.77 43.40
N PRO A 20 -6.97 -31.07 43.29
CA PRO A 20 -6.69 -31.71 42.02
C PRO A 20 -8.04 -32.16 41.44
N GLY A 21 -8.77 -31.22 40.85
CA GLY A 21 -9.97 -31.51 40.08
C GLY A 21 -9.58 -31.92 38.67
N TRP A 22 -9.24 -33.19 38.47
CA TRP A 22 -9.29 -33.80 37.14
C TRP A 22 -10.74 -33.75 36.66
N ALA A 23 -10.92 -33.49 35.36
CA ALA A 23 -12.17 -33.32 34.62
C ALA A 23 -12.70 -31.87 34.66
N GLN A 24 -12.96 -31.17 33.56
CA GLN A 24 -13.45 -31.61 32.24
C GLN A 24 -13.06 -30.60 31.14
N GLY A 25 -12.58 -31.14 30.00
CA GLY A 25 -12.49 -30.59 28.64
C GLY A 25 -12.62 -29.08 28.39
N VAL A 26 -11.48 -28.40 28.21
CA VAL A 26 -11.38 -27.14 27.45
C VAL A 26 -10.12 -27.20 26.57
N GLU A 27 -10.02 -28.17 25.66
CA GLU A 27 -8.80 -28.35 24.83
C GLU A 27 -9.04 -28.48 23.32
N GLY A 28 -10.26 -28.26 22.82
CA GLY A 28 -10.53 -28.25 21.37
C GLY A 28 -11.05 -26.90 20.87
N SER A 29 -12.24 -26.50 21.33
CA SER A 29 -13.01 -25.47 20.63
C SER A 29 -12.42 -24.05 20.68
N ASN A 30 -11.72 -23.67 21.75
CA ASN A 30 -11.13 -22.33 21.85
C ASN A 30 -9.83 -22.20 21.05
N ALA A 31 -9.02 -23.26 21.00
CA ALA A 31 -7.82 -23.27 20.17
C ALA A 31 -8.19 -23.34 18.68
N GLU A 32 -9.22 -24.11 18.32
CA GLU A 32 -9.77 -24.15 16.97
C GLU A 32 -10.41 -22.82 16.58
N ALA A 33 -11.20 -22.18 17.47
CA ALA A 33 -11.78 -20.86 17.19
C ALA A 33 -10.72 -19.77 17.02
N ILE A 34 -9.67 -19.73 17.85
CA ILE A 34 -8.57 -18.76 17.72
C ILE A 34 -7.74 -19.06 16.46
N ALA A 35 -7.46 -20.32 16.14
CA ALA A 35 -6.74 -20.69 14.91
C ALA A 35 -7.53 -20.34 13.65
N GLN A 36 -8.85 -20.52 13.68
CA GLN A 36 -9.75 -20.21 12.57
C GLN A 36 -9.96 -18.70 12.41
N GLU A 37 -10.01 -17.93 13.51
CA GLU A 37 -10.04 -16.46 13.51
C GLU A 37 -8.72 -15.85 13.00
N VAL A 38 -7.57 -16.42 13.36
CA VAL A 38 -6.26 -15.99 12.85
C VAL A 38 -6.14 -16.29 11.36
N GLN A 39 -6.50 -17.51 10.92
CA GLN A 39 -6.43 -17.88 9.49
C GLN A 39 -7.39 -17.05 8.61
N THR A 40 -8.58 -16.71 9.11
CA THR A 40 -9.51 -15.84 8.39
C THR A 40 -9.07 -14.38 8.37
N SER A 41 -8.39 -13.92 9.44
CA SER A 41 -7.76 -12.59 9.48
C SER A 41 -6.57 -12.49 8.50
N ASP A 42 -5.72 -13.52 8.42
CA ASP A 42 -4.60 -13.57 7.47
C ASP A 42 -5.09 -13.61 6.01
N ALA A 43 -6.14 -14.40 5.72
CA ALA A 43 -6.72 -14.47 4.38
C ALA A 43 -7.38 -13.15 3.96
N SER A 44 -8.09 -12.48 4.87
CA SER A 44 -8.71 -11.17 4.58
C SER A 44 -7.69 -10.04 4.48
N ALA A 45 -6.59 -10.08 5.25
CA ALA A 45 -5.49 -9.13 5.11
C ALA A 45 -4.76 -9.30 3.76
N PHE A 46 -4.58 -10.54 3.30
CA PHE A 46 -3.99 -10.82 1.97
C PHE A 46 -4.90 -10.32 0.84
N ASP A 47 -6.20 -10.62 0.90
CA ASP A 47 -7.16 -10.16 -0.10
C ASP A 47 -7.25 -8.63 -0.17
N ALA A 48 -7.21 -7.96 0.99
CA ALA A 48 -7.13 -6.51 1.07
C ALA A 48 -5.84 -5.95 0.46
N ALA A 49 -4.69 -6.60 0.70
CA ALA A 49 -3.41 -6.18 0.12
C ALA A 49 -3.39 -6.34 -1.41
N VAL A 50 -3.91 -7.45 -1.94
CA VAL A 50 -4.02 -7.67 -3.39
C VAL A 50 -4.97 -6.66 -4.03
N THR A 51 -6.12 -6.40 -3.40
CA THR A 51 -7.09 -5.41 -3.88
C THR A 51 -6.51 -4.00 -3.90
N SER A 52 -5.79 -3.63 -2.83
CA SER A 52 -5.10 -2.33 -2.75
C SER A 52 -4.04 -2.20 -3.84
N HIS A 53 -3.26 -3.26 -4.08
CA HIS A 53 -2.23 -3.25 -5.11
C HIS A 53 -2.80 -3.07 -6.52
N GLN A 54 -3.87 -3.79 -6.86
CA GLN A 54 -4.56 -3.61 -8.14
C GLN A 54 -5.09 -2.17 -8.29
N SER A 55 -5.68 -1.62 -7.22
CA SER A 55 -6.19 -0.24 -7.22
C SER A 55 -5.09 0.81 -7.45
N GLU A 56 -3.87 0.57 -6.96
CA GLU A 56 -2.71 1.46 -7.20
C GLU A 56 -2.21 1.37 -8.65
N LEU A 57 -2.19 0.18 -9.23
CA LEU A 57 -1.81 -0.02 -10.63
C LEU A 57 -2.81 0.63 -11.58
N ASP A 58 -4.11 0.45 -11.32
CA ASP A 58 -5.18 1.05 -12.13
C ASP A 58 -5.12 2.57 -12.07
N ARG A 59 -4.93 3.14 -10.87
CA ARG A 59 -4.71 4.59 -10.70
C ARG A 59 -3.49 5.06 -11.51
N THR A 60 -2.38 4.33 -11.45
CA THR A 60 -1.15 4.71 -12.17
C THR A 60 -1.38 4.71 -13.68
N ARG A 61 -2.14 3.74 -14.21
CA ARG A 61 -2.52 3.68 -15.63
C ARG A 61 -3.39 4.86 -16.04
N GLU A 62 -4.38 5.23 -15.22
CA GLU A 62 -5.19 6.43 -15.46
C GLU A 62 -4.33 7.69 -15.47
N GLU A 63 -3.47 7.88 -14.45
CA GLU A 63 -2.56 9.02 -14.36
C GLU A 63 -1.60 9.10 -15.55
N LEU A 64 -1.09 7.96 -16.02
CA LEU A 64 -0.25 7.89 -17.21
C LEU A 64 -1.03 8.32 -18.46
N SER A 65 -2.28 7.85 -18.60
CA SER A 65 -3.14 8.25 -19.72
C SER A 65 -3.46 9.74 -19.72
N GLU A 66 -3.71 10.32 -18.54
CA GLU A 66 -3.96 11.75 -18.37
C GLU A 66 -2.70 12.57 -18.72
N LEU A 67 -1.53 12.10 -18.26
CA LEU A 67 -0.26 12.72 -18.59
C LEU A 67 -0.02 12.71 -20.10
N LEU A 68 -0.18 11.57 -20.78
CA LEU A 68 0.02 11.48 -22.23
C LEU A 68 -0.97 12.34 -23.03
N ALA A 69 -2.20 12.50 -22.52
CA ALA A 69 -3.20 13.38 -23.11
C ALA A 69 -2.90 14.88 -22.92
N HIS A 70 -1.98 15.25 -22.03
CA HIS A 70 -1.70 16.64 -21.69
C HIS A 70 -1.00 17.38 -22.85
N ASP A 71 -1.49 18.56 -23.23
CA ASP A 71 -1.02 19.32 -24.40
C ASP A 71 0.51 19.54 -24.41
N ALA A 72 1.07 19.91 -23.26
CA ALA A 72 2.53 20.11 -23.12
C ALA A 72 3.35 18.83 -23.40
N VAL A 73 2.82 17.64 -23.07
CA VAL A 73 3.46 16.35 -23.35
C VAL A 73 3.38 16.05 -24.83
N ARG A 74 2.23 16.31 -25.46
CA ARG A 74 2.00 16.13 -26.91
C ARG A 74 2.85 17.07 -27.76
N GLU A 75 2.98 18.33 -27.35
CA GLU A 75 3.82 19.31 -28.03
C GLU A 75 5.30 18.93 -27.90
N PHE A 76 5.75 18.57 -26.70
CA PHE A 76 7.12 18.10 -26.49
C PHE A 76 7.44 16.83 -27.29
N ALA A 77 6.52 15.86 -27.33
CA ALA A 77 6.69 14.65 -28.14
C ALA A 77 6.77 14.98 -29.64
N SER A 78 5.91 15.88 -30.12
CA SER A 78 5.89 16.33 -31.51
C SER A 78 7.18 17.06 -31.91
N GLU A 79 7.70 17.95 -31.04
CA GLU A 79 8.98 18.65 -31.24
C GLU A 79 10.16 17.67 -31.37
N ARG A 80 10.05 16.49 -30.77
CA ARG A 80 11.05 15.42 -30.82
C ARG A 80 10.79 14.40 -31.92
N GLY A 81 9.74 14.58 -32.72
CA GLY A 81 9.37 13.66 -33.80
C GLY A 81 8.82 12.32 -33.29
N MET A 82 8.28 12.29 -32.07
CA MET A 82 7.63 11.10 -31.51
C MET A 82 6.18 11.04 -31.95
N ASP A 83 5.74 9.85 -32.35
CA ASP A 83 4.34 9.55 -32.65
C ASP A 83 3.62 9.24 -31.34
N MET A 84 2.72 10.13 -30.91
CA MET A 84 1.99 9.97 -29.65
C MET A 84 1.05 8.76 -29.68
N GLU A 85 0.51 8.39 -30.83
CA GLU A 85 -0.35 7.21 -30.96
C GLU A 85 0.43 5.94 -30.62
N ARG A 86 1.70 5.87 -31.04
CA ARG A 86 2.59 4.76 -30.69
C ARG A 86 2.99 4.76 -29.21
N VAL A 87 3.17 5.93 -28.60
CA VAL A 87 3.49 6.04 -27.17
C VAL A 87 2.31 5.59 -26.31
N GLU A 88 1.09 5.97 -26.67
CA GLU A 88 -0.14 5.51 -26.02
C GLU A 88 -0.35 4.00 -26.20
N GLU A 89 -0.10 3.46 -27.39
CA GLU A 89 -0.14 2.02 -27.65
C GLU A 89 0.84 1.27 -26.74
N VAL A 90 2.10 1.70 -26.67
CA VAL A 90 3.11 1.12 -25.77
C VAL A 90 2.68 1.20 -24.32
N ALA A 91 2.22 2.37 -23.87
CA ALA A 91 1.74 2.57 -22.50
C ALA A 91 0.59 1.62 -22.14
N SER A 92 -0.29 1.30 -23.10
CA SER A 92 -1.38 0.33 -22.91
C SER A 92 -0.91 -1.12 -22.79
N THR A 93 0.28 -1.45 -23.31
CA THR A 93 0.86 -2.80 -23.28
C THR A 93 1.76 -3.05 -22.06
N LEU A 94 2.00 -2.04 -21.21
CA LEU A 94 2.85 -2.19 -20.04
C LEU A 94 2.30 -3.23 -19.06
N SER A 95 3.19 -4.13 -18.65
CA SER A 95 2.93 -5.09 -17.59
C SER A 95 2.76 -4.40 -16.23
N ASP A 96 2.10 -5.08 -15.29
CA ASP A 96 1.90 -4.56 -13.93
C ASP A 96 3.22 -4.19 -13.23
N GLN A 97 4.30 -4.93 -13.51
CA GLN A 97 5.63 -4.67 -12.95
C GLN A 97 6.27 -3.40 -13.50
N GLU A 98 6.07 -3.13 -14.79
CA GLU A 98 6.57 -1.92 -15.44
C GLU A 98 5.79 -0.70 -14.98
N VAL A 99 4.46 -0.80 -14.90
CA VAL A 99 3.58 0.24 -14.33
C VAL A 99 3.98 0.55 -12.88
N GLN A 100 4.23 -0.47 -12.07
CA GLN A 100 4.68 -0.29 -10.69
C GLN A 100 6.03 0.43 -10.60
N GLY A 101 6.98 0.07 -11.46
CA GLY A 101 8.30 0.72 -11.52
C GLY A 101 8.21 2.20 -11.90
N MET A 102 7.16 2.59 -12.63
CA MET A 102 6.93 3.95 -13.08
C MET A 102 6.02 4.79 -12.17
N ALA A 103 5.27 4.16 -11.26
CA ALA A 103 4.22 4.81 -10.48
C ALA A 103 4.66 6.11 -9.78
N GLY A 104 5.83 6.09 -9.13
CA GLY A 104 6.37 7.29 -8.48
C GLY A 104 6.68 8.43 -9.46
N HIS A 105 7.18 8.10 -10.65
CA HIS A 105 7.53 9.08 -11.68
C HIS A 105 6.29 9.65 -12.38
N VAL A 106 5.28 8.81 -12.62
CA VAL A 106 4.00 9.23 -13.20
C VAL A 106 3.28 10.19 -12.26
N SER A 107 3.16 9.84 -10.97
CA SER A 107 2.51 10.70 -9.98
C SER A 107 3.21 12.05 -9.84
N GLU A 108 4.55 12.06 -9.82
CA GLU A 108 5.34 13.30 -9.80
C GLU A 108 5.12 14.15 -11.06
N ALA A 109 5.07 13.51 -12.24
CA ALA A 109 4.84 14.20 -13.50
C ALA A 109 3.43 14.81 -13.57
N VAL A 110 2.40 14.11 -13.10
CA VAL A 110 1.01 14.60 -13.04
C VAL A 110 0.91 15.79 -12.07
N ALA A 111 1.49 15.69 -10.88
CA ALA A 111 1.51 16.80 -9.91
C ALA A 111 2.26 18.03 -10.47
N ALA A 112 3.33 17.82 -11.22
CA ALA A 112 4.09 18.88 -11.86
C ALA A 112 3.34 19.51 -13.05
N ALA A 113 2.61 18.73 -13.85
CA ALA A 113 1.81 19.22 -14.97
C ALA A 113 0.66 20.13 -14.50
N GLN A 114 0.05 19.81 -13.35
CA GLN A 114 -1.01 20.64 -12.75
C GLN A 114 -0.50 22.01 -12.23
N ASN A 115 0.78 22.10 -11.84
CA ASN A 115 1.40 23.34 -11.36
C ASN A 115 2.06 24.12 -12.52
N ARG A 116 1.29 25.00 -13.18
CA ARG A 116 1.68 25.81 -14.36
C ARG A 116 2.97 26.65 -14.24
N THR A 117 3.52 26.83 -13.04
CA THR A 117 4.72 27.66 -12.78
C THR A 117 6.02 26.85 -12.76
N THR A 118 5.94 25.51 -12.87
CA THR A 118 7.09 24.58 -12.68
C THR A 118 7.45 23.83 -13.97
N LEU A 119 7.23 24.44 -15.14
CA LEU A 119 7.41 23.77 -16.44
C LEU A 119 8.86 23.32 -16.71
N THR A 120 9.87 24.06 -16.25
CA THR A 120 11.29 23.71 -16.53
C THR A 120 11.79 22.50 -15.75
N ILE A 121 11.31 22.29 -14.52
CA ILE A 121 11.60 21.06 -13.75
C ILE A 121 10.75 19.91 -14.31
N SER A 122 9.49 20.19 -14.65
CA SER A 122 8.53 19.24 -15.25
C SER A 122 9.03 18.60 -16.55
N ALA A 123 9.65 19.37 -17.44
CA ALA A 123 10.21 18.83 -18.68
C ALA A 123 11.24 17.71 -18.41
N THR A 124 12.00 17.79 -17.31
CA THR A 124 12.98 16.74 -16.96
C THR A 124 12.28 15.47 -16.51
N THR A 125 11.29 15.56 -15.63
CA THR A 125 10.52 14.38 -15.16
C THR A 125 9.74 13.74 -16.30
N LEU A 126 9.14 14.56 -17.17
CA LEU A 126 8.41 14.14 -18.37
C LEU A 126 9.35 13.41 -19.34
N ILE A 127 10.56 13.95 -19.57
CA ILE A 127 11.60 13.25 -20.33
C ILE A 127 11.94 11.91 -19.68
N ILE A 128 12.08 11.82 -18.36
CA ILE A 128 12.39 10.55 -17.67
C ILE A 128 11.27 9.53 -17.90
N VAL A 129 10.00 9.91 -17.73
CA VAL A 129 8.86 9.02 -17.99
C VAL A 129 8.83 8.55 -19.45
N LEU A 130 9.02 9.46 -20.41
CA LEU A 130 9.09 9.10 -21.83
C LEU A 130 10.31 8.22 -22.14
N LEU A 131 11.47 8.47 -21.53
CA LEU A 131 12.65 7.63 -21.69
C LEU A 131 12.44 6.23 -21.12
N ILE A 132 11.74 6.09 -20.00
CA ILE A 132 11.41 4.78 -19.44
C ILE A 132 10.47 4.03 -20.38
N LEU A 133 9.43 4.69 -20.91
CA LEU A 133 8.54 4.10 -21.94
C LEU A 133 9.32 3.59 -23.14
N ILE A 134 10.27 4.38 -23.63
CA ILE A 134 11.14 3.99 -24.75
C ILE A 134 12.07 2.84 -24.37
N LEU A 135 12.62 2.82 -23.15
CA LEU A 135 13.58 1.79 -22.71
C LEU A 135 12.93 0.42 -22.50
N VAL A 136 11.66 0.42 -22.09
CA VAL A 136 10.84 -0.79 -21.92
C VAL A 136 10.43 -1.39 -23.27
N THR A 137 10.44 -0.59 -24.33
CA THR A 137 10.12 -1.02 -25.72
C THR A 137 11.35 -1.46 -26.49
#